data_AF-A0A2H0NGT4-F1
#
_entry.id   AF-A0A2H0NGT4-F1
#
_cell.length_a   1.000
_cell.length_b   1.000
_cell.length_c   1.000
_cell.angle_alpha   90.00
_cell.angle_beta   90.00
_cell.angle_gamma   90.00
#
_symmetry.space_group_name_H-M   'P 1'
#
loop_
_entity.id
_entity.type
_entity.pdbx_description
1 polymer ?
#
loop_
_entity_poly.entity_id
_entity_poly.type
_entity_poly.pdbx_seq_one_letter_code
_entity_poly.pdbx_strand_id
1 'polypeptide(L)'
;MLIRRKVIDKIGLFDERFFMYFEDADFCLRAKKMGYTTSIEPKSIIVHNFQEGKYREIKKYRYLITSNIIFINKYLGYKIPLGYLYILGLSVKIIINLLLK
;
A
#
# COMPACT_ATOMS: atom_id res chain seq x y z
N MET A 1 -3.15 -0.12 13.71
CA MET A 1 -2.14 0.95 13.87
C MET A 1 -2.66 1.96 14.88
N LEU A 2 -1.81 2.44 15.79
CA LEU A 2 -2.15 3.52 16.72
C LEU A 2 -1.36 4.76 16.32
N ILE A 3 -2.03 5.92 16.24
CA ILE A 3 -1.42 7.18 15.80
C ILE A 3 -1.73 8.26 16.84
N ARG A 4 -0.70 9.00 17.26
CA ARG A 4 -0.90 10.17 18.12
C ARG A 4 -1.65 11.25 17.34
N ARG A 5 -2.67 11.87 17.94
CA ARG A 5 -3.45 12.95 17.31
C ARG A 5 -2.58 14.04 16.68
N LYS A 6 -1.54 14.48 17.40
CA LYS A 6 -0.56 15.48 16.92
C LYS A 6 0.13 15.12 15.59
N VAL A 7 0.29 13.83 15.28
CA VAL A 7 0.87 13.39 14.00
C VAL A 7 -0.13 13.65 12.88
N ILE A 8 -1.40 13.31 13.09
CA ILE A 8 -2.49 13.58 12.14
C ILE A 8 -2.64 15.08 11.91
N ASP A 9 -2.64 15.88 12.98
CA ASP A 9 -2.72 17.34 12.86
C ASP A 9 -1.54 17.92 12.06
N LYS A 10 -0.37 17.26 12.11
CA LYS A 10 0.84 17.71 11.41
C LYS A 10 0.91 17.26 9.95
N ILE A 11 0.51 16.04 9.62
CA ILE A 11 0.75 15.44 8.29
C ILE A 11 -0.55 15.14 7.50
N GLY A 12 -1.71 15.39 8.10
CA GLY A 12 -3.01 15.04 7.56
C GLY A 12 -3.36 13.56 7.73
N LEU A 13 -4.51 13.17 7.16
CA LEU A 13 -5.02 11.80 7.14
C LEU A 13 -4.30 10.94 6.07
N PHE A 14 -4.90 9.79 5.72
CA PHE A 14 -4.48 9.01 4.57
C PHE A 14 -4.69 9.79 3.26
N ASP A 15 -3.87 9.47 2.27
CA ASP A 15 -4.02 10.03 0.92
C ASP A 15 -5.14 9.28 0.20
N GLU A 16 -6.25 9.97 -0.07
CA GLU A 16 -7.50 9.38 -0.58
C GLU A 16 -7.37 8.78 -1.99
N ARG A 17 -6.24 9.01 -2.68
CA ARG A 17 -5.94 8.31 -3.93
C ARG A 17 -5.75 6.81 -3.72
N PHE A 18 -5.34 6.39 -2.52
CA PHE A 18 -5.27 4.98 -2.14
C PHE A 18 -6.60 4.53 -1.53
N PHE A 19 -7.34 3.68 -2.24
CA PHE A 19 -8.52 3.01 -1.68
C PHE A 19 -8.13 1.79 -0.84
N MET A 20 -7.14 1.02 -1.30
CA MET A 20 -6.62 -0.18 -0.66
C MET A 20 -5.19 -0.43 -1.12
N TYR A 21 -4.33 -0.88 -0.21
CA TYR A 21 -2.89 -1.06 -0.38
C TYR A 21 -2.11 0.26 -0.42
N PHE A 22 -0.95 0.25 0.25
CA PHE A 22 0.02 1.35 0.33
C PHE A 22 -0.45 2.62 1.07
N GLU A 23 -1.70 2.73 1.50
CA GLU A 23 -2.19 3.88 2.26
C GLU A 23 -1.46 4.07 3.59
N ASP A 24 -1.15 2.96 4.26
CA ASP A 24 -0.44 2.90 5.54
C ASP A 24 1.07 3.13 5.35
N ALA A 25 1.67 2.54 4.32
CA ALA A 25 3.06 2.76 3.95
C ALA A 25 3.31 4.23 3.59
N ASP A 26 2.43 4.84 2.80
CA ASP A 26 2.45 6.26 2.47
C ASP A 26 2.40 7.14 3.73
N PHE A 27 1.47 6.83 4.64
CA PHE A 27 1.32 7.54 5.91
C PHE A 27 2.59 7.44 6.76
N CYS A 28 3.15 6.24 6.90
CA CYS A 28 4.38 6.00 7.66
C CYS A 28 5.57 6.76 7.05
N LEU A 29 5.69 6.80 5.71
CA LEU A 29 6.74 7.55 5.04
C LEU A 29 6.57 9.06 5.21
N ARG A 30 5.35 9.59 5.16
CA ARG A 30 5.08 11.01 5.45
C ARG A 30 5.40 11.36 6.90
N ALA A 31 5.04 10.50 7.84
CA ALA A 31 5.37 10.67 9.25
C ALA A 31 6.89 10.67 9.47
N LYS A 32 7.61 9.73 8.84
CA LYS A 32 9.08 9.65 8.88
C LYS A 32 9.75 10.90 8.32
N LYS A 33 9.24 11.45 7.21
CA LYS A 33 9.74 12.72 6.64
C LYS A 33 9.60 13.91 7.60
N MET A 34 8.68 13.84 8.57
CA MET A 34 8.48 14.85 9.61
C MET A 34 9.19 14.52 10.93
N GLY A 35 10.09 13.53 10.93
CA GLY A 35 10.90 13.15 12.10
C GLY A 35 10.19 12.22 13.09
N TYR A 36 9.00 11.70 12.76
CA TYR A 36 8.34 10.68 13.59
C TYR A 36 8.88 9.29 13.31
N THR A 37 8.94 8.46 14.34
CA THR A 37 9.33 7.04 14.22
C THR A 37 8.10 6.14 14.20
N THR A 38 8.25 4.99 13.54
CA THR A 38 7.26 3.91 13.51
C THR A 38 7.86 2.68 14.20
N SER A 39 7.09 2.03 15.07
CA SER A 39 7.52 0.84 15.82
C SER A 39 6.39 -0.19 15.86
N ILE A 40 6.76 -1.45 16.10
CA ILE A 40 5.83 -2.57 16.30
C ILE A 40 5.89 -2.95 17.79
N GLU A 41 4.74 -3.10 18.43
CA GLU A 41 4.64 -3.62 19.81
C GLU A 41 4.35 -5.13 19.76
N PRO A 42 5.36 -6.00 19.98
CA PRO A 42 5.20 -7.44 19.81
C PRO A 42 4.21 -8.08 20.80
N LYS A 43 3.93 -7.43 21.94
CA LYS A 43 2.98 -7.95 22.93
C LYS A 43 1.52 -7.60 22.61
N SER A 44 1.28 -6.66 21.69
CA SER A 44 -0.06 -6.25 21.27
C SER A 44 -0.54 -7.10 20.10
N ILE A 45 -1.24 -8.20 20.40
CA ILE A 45 -1.66 -9.19 19.40
C ILE A 45 -3.15 -9.01 19.06
N ILE A 46 -3.46 -8.92 17.77
CA ILE A 46 -4.82 -8.90 17.22
C ILE A 46 -4.91 -9.97 16.14
N VAL A 47 -5.90 -10.86 16.21
CA VAL A 47 -6.13 -11.89 15.19
C VAL A 47 -7.00 -11.32 14.07
N HIS A 48 -6.49 -11.38 12.84
CA HIS A 48 -7.24 -11.02 11.64
C HIS A 48 -7.77 -12.28 10.95
N ASN A 49 -9.08 -12.51 11.02
CA ASN A 49 -9.73 -13.64 10.35
C ASN A 49 -9.83 -13.36 8.84
N PHE A 50 -8.77 -13.69 8.11
CA PHE A 50 -8.72 -13.53 6.66
C PHE A 50 -9.66 -14.54 5.98
N GLN A 51 -10.72 -14.03 5.35
CA GLN A 51 -11.54 -14.81 4.43
C GLN A 51 -11.30 -14.27 3.03
N GLU A 52 -10.71 -15.10 2.16
CA GLU A 52 -10.50 -14.73 0.76
C GLU A 52 -11.84 -14.76 0.02
N GLY A 53 -12.42 -13.58 -0.22
CA GLY A 53 -13.66 -13.46 -0.97
C GLY A 53 -13.45 -13.87 -2.45
N LYS A 54 -13.84 -15.10 -2.81
CA LYS A 54 -13.69 -15.68 -4.16
C LYS A 54 -14.19 -14.78 -5.31
N TYR A 55 -15.21 -13.96 -5.07
CA TYR A 55 -15.86 -13.11 -6.08
C TYR A 55 -15.22 -11.71 -6.26
N ARG A 56 -14.08 -11.40 -5.62
CA ARG A 56 -13.49 -10.04 -5.62
C ARG A 56 -12.09 -9.94 -6.23
N GLU A 57 -11.57 -11.01 -6.83
CA GLU A 57 -10.18 -11.10 -7.30
C GLU A 57 -9.79 -10.01 -8.31
N ILE A 58 -10.62 -9.76 -9.33
CA ILE A 58 -10.31 -8.72 -10.34
C ILE A 58 -10.28 -7.32 -9.70
N LYS A 59 -11.23 -7.01 -8.81
CA LYS A 59 -11.24 -5.71 -8.11
C LYS A 59 -10.01 -5.55 -7.22
N LYS A 60 -9.64 -6.60 -6.49
CA LYS A 60 -8.43 -6.66 -5.66
C LYS A 60 -7.18 -6.35 -6.48
N TYR A 61 -7.01 -6.99 -7.64
CA TYR A 61 -5.89 -6.73 -8.54
C TYR A 61 -5.91 -5.31 -9.11
N ARG A 62 -7.09 -4.78 -9.47
CA ARG A 62 -7.21 -3.38 -9.90
C ARG A 62 -6.73 -2.41 -8.83
N TYR A 63 -7.20 -2.56 -7.59
CA TYR A 63 -6.73 -1.71 -6.48
C TYR A 63 -5.23 -1.87 -6.23
N LEU A 64 -4.71 -3.09 -6.26
CA LEU A 64 -3.28 -3.33 -6.10
C LEU A 64 -2.44 -2.62 -7.16
N ILE A 65 -2.81 -2.75 -8.44
CA ILE A 65 -2.08 -2.11 -9.55
C ILE A 65 -2.19 -0.58 -9.47
N THR A 66 -3.40 -0.05 -9.25
CA THR A 66 -3.61 1.40 -9.13
C THR A 66 -2.81 2.00 -7.98
N SER A 67 -2.85 1.38 -6.79
CA SER A 67 -2.09 1.84 -5.63
C SER A 67 -0.57 1.74 -5.84
N ASN A 68 -0.08 0.70 -6.50
CA ASN A 68 1.34 0.62 -6.88
C ASN A 68 1.76 1.78 -7.80
N ILE A 69 0.96 2.10 -8.82
CA ILE A 69 1.23 3.22 -9.73
C ILE A 69 1.28 4.54 -8.95
N ILE A 70 0.30 4.79 -8.07
CA ILE A 70 0.28 6.00 -7.25
C ILE A 70 1.54 6.08 -6.38
N PHE A 71 1.90 4.98 -5.70
CA PHE A 71 3.05 4.94 -4.80
C PHE A 71 4.38 5.15 -5.55
N ILE A 72 4.58 4.45 -6.66
CA ILE A 72 5.78 4.58 -7.50
C ILE A 72 5.91 6.00 -8.03
N ASN A 73 4.82 6.59 -8.53
CA ASN A 73 4.83 7.98 -9.00
C ASN A 73 5.16 8.97 -7.88
N LYS A 74 4.64 8.74 -6.67
CA LYS A 74 4.82 9.62 -5.52
C LYS A 74 6.22 9.56 -4.93
N TYR A 75 6.91 8.42 -4.98
CA TYR A 75 8.17 8.21 -4.25
C TYR A 75 9.39 7.88 -5.11
N LEU A 76 9.23 7.28 -6.27
CA LEU A 76 10.34 6.94 -7.18
C LEU A 76 10.37 7.86 -8.41
N GLY A 77 9.19 8.25 -8.92
CA GLY A 77 9.04 9.08 -10.10
C GLY A 77 9.39 8.35 -11.41
N TYR A 78 9.16 9.01 -12.54
CA TYR A 78 9.35 8.44 -13.89
C TYR A 78 10.82 8.23 -14.28
N LYS A 79 11.75 8.88 -13.58
CA LYS A 79 13.20 8.76 -13.84
C LYS A 79 13.80 7.45 -13.34
N ILE A 80 13.08 6.72 -12.48
CA ILE A 80 13.50 5.42 -11.95
C ILE A 80 12.63 4.35 -12.60
N PRO A 81 13.02 3.82 -13.78
CA PRO A 81 12.19 2.88 -14.55
C PRO A 81 11.96 1.55 -13.81
N LEU A 82 12.77 1.25 -12.80
CA LEU A 82 12.67 0.04 -12.00
C LEU A 82 11.28 -0.16 -11.36
N GLY A 83 10.62 0.93 -10.95
CA GLY A 83 9.25 0.83 -10.41
C GLY A 83 8.24 0.34 -11.45
N TYR A 84 8.37 0.79 -12.70
CA TYR A 84 7.49 0.36 -13.79
C TYR A 84 7.82 -1.06 -14.27
N LEU A 85 9.09 -1.46 -14.24
CA LEU A 85 9.49 -2.85 -14.50
C LEU A 85 8.88 -3.79 -13.45
N TYR A 86 8.85 -3.37 -12.18
CA TYR A 86 8.15 -4.11 -11.13
C TYR A 86 6.64 -4.21 -11.41
N ILE A 87 5.97 -3.13 -11.81
CA ILE A 87 4.53 -3.17 -12.16
C ILE A 87 4.30 -4.14 -13.33
N LEU A 88 5.17 -4.14 -14.34
CA LEU A 88 5.07 -5.06 -15.47
C LEU A 88 5.17 -6.52 -14.99
N GLY A 89 6.18 -6.85 -14.20
CA GLY A 89 6.35 -8.20 -13.64
C GLY A 89 5.17 -8.62 -12.74
N LEU A 90 4.65 -7.71 -11.93
CA LEU A 90 3.46 -7.94 -11.11
C LEU A 90 2.23 -8.22 -11.99
N SER A 91 2.06 -7.46 -13.08
CA SER A 91 0.95 -7.62 -14.02
C SER A 91 1.00 -8.97 -14.71
N VAL A 92 2.19 -9.40 -15.18
CA VAL A 92 2.41 -10.74 -15.76
C VAL A 92 2.05 -11.83 -14.74
N LYS A 93 2.51 -11.72 -13.50
CA LYS A 93 2.19 -12.67 -12.43
C LYS A 93 0.68 -12.77 -12.17
N ILE A 94 -0.01 -11.63 -12.14
CA ILE A 94 -1.46 -11.57 -11.97
C ILE A 94 -2.18 -12.27 -13.12
N ILE A 95 -1.77 -12.01 -14.36
CA ILE A 95 -2.36 -12.65 -15.54
C ILE A 95 -2.17 -14.18 -15.48
N ILE A 96 -0.96 -14.64 -15.17
CA ILE A 96 -0.67 -16.07 -15.00
C ILE A 96 -1.58 -16.68 -13.93
N ASN A 97 -1.71 -16.04 -12.77
CA ASN A 97 -2.58 -16.52 -11.68
C ASN A 97 -4.07 -16.55 -12.07
N LEU A 98 -4.52 -15.63 -12.93
CA LEU A 98 -5.88 -15.62 -13.45
C LEU A 98 -6.11 -16.71 -14.51
N LEU A 99 -5.07 -17.10 -15.27
CA LEU A 99 -5.15 -18.16 -16.29
C LEU A 99 -4.99 -19.57 -15.73
N LEU A 100 -4.26 -19.74 -14.63
CA LEU A 100 -4.03 -21.03 -13.96
C LEU A 100 -5.09 -21.36 -12.90
N LYS A 101 -6.08 -20.47 -12.69
CA LYS A 101 -7.28 -20.72 -11.90
C LYS A 101 -8.36 -21.36 -12.75
#